data_AF-A0A973AWD7-F1
#
_entry.id   AF-A0A973AWD7-F1
#
_cell.length_a   1.000
_cell.length_b   1.000
_cell.length_c   1.000
_cell.angle_alpha   90.00
_cell.angle_beta   90.00
_cell.angle_gamma   90.00
#
_symmetry.space_group_name_H-M   'P 1'
#
loop_
_entity.id
_entity.type
_entity.pdbx_description
1 polymer ?
#
loop_
_entity_poly.entity_id
_entity_poly.type
_entity_poly.pdbx_seq_one_letter_code
_entity_poly.pdbx_strand_id
1 'polypeptide(L)'
;MYDTLSGRAEELAHLTDLIRTSLSLADSAIPPINAQLDELAAMGLDNLELEGPLVYSRTAGFSPDFDDARVVYAAALIMPGGLGCTLWGADEHAERYGESHCEPPHLRERFVHYDKCPPIVRAALPAHAPKLLVQLLQSFSVLTR
;
A
#
# COMPACT_ATOMS: atom_id res chain seq x y z
N MET A 1 -22.13 -25.20 19.42
CA MET A 1 -21.59 -25.30 18.05
C MET A 1 -22.35 -24.39 17.09
N TYR A 2 -23.69 -24.40 17.08
CA TYR A 2 -24.51 -23.47 16.29
C TYR A 2 -24.35 -22.00 16.72
N ASP A 3 -24.40 -21.71 18.03
CA ASP A 3 -24.15 -20.36 18.58
C ASP A 3 -22.74 -19.84 18.27
N THR A 4 -21.76 -20.74 18.23
CA THR A 4 -20.37 -20.42 17.95
C THR A 4 -20.16 -20.03 16.49
N LEU A 5 -20.85 -20.69 15.56
CA LEU A 5 -20.82 -20.34 14.13
C LEU A 5 -21.59 -19.05 13.84
N SER A 6 -22.72 -18.83 14.54
CA SER A 6 -23.48 -17.57 14.44
C SER A 6 -22.66 -16.36 14.87
N GLY A 7 -21.98 -16.44 16.02
CA GLY A 7 -21.10 -15.36 16.47
C GLY A 7 -19.95 -15.06 15.51
N ARG A 8 -19.34 -16.10 14.91
CA ARG A 8 -18.29 -15.90 13.89
C ARG A 8 -18.84 -15.27 12.60
N ALA A 9 -20.05 -15.61 12.20
CA ALA A 9 -20.68 -15.00 11.03
C ALA A 9 -20.93 -13.49 11.24
N GLU A 10 -21.35 -13.09 12.44
CA GLU A 10 -21.53 -11.68 12.81
C GLU A 10 -20.19 -10.92 12.82
N GLU A 11 -19.13 -11.49 13.37
CA GLU A 11 -17.78 -10.91 13.32
C GLU A 11 -17.29 -10.70 11.88
N LEU A 12 -17.51 -11.69 11.01
CA LEU A 12 -17.15 -11.59 9.59
C LEU A 12 -17.96 -10.54 8.84
N ALA A 13 -19.26 -10.43 9.15
CA ALA A 13 -20.13 -9.41 8.57
C ALA A 13 -19.63 -8.01 8.99
N HIS A 14 -19.33 -7.82 10.27
CA HIS A 14 -18.81 -6.56 10.79
C HIS A 14 -17.48 -6.16 10.13
N LEU A 15 -16.52 -7.09 10.02
CA LEU A 15 -15.26 -6.85 9.33
C LEU A 15 -15.46 -6.47 7.85
N THR A 16 -16.39 -7.14 7.17
CA THR A 16 -16.70 -6.86 5.77
C THR A 16 -17.23 -5.43 5.59
N ASP A 17 -18.11 -4.98 6.48
CA ASP A 17 -18.68 -3.64 6.42
C ASP A 17 -17.65 -2.55 6.72
N LEU A 18 -16.73 -2.80 7.67
CA LEU A 18 -15.60 -1.92 7.92
C LEU A 18 -14.72 -1.77 6.68
N ILE A 19 -14.35 -2.89 6.03
CA ILE A 19 -13.50 -2.86 4.82
C ILE A 19 -14.19 -2.09 3.70
N ARG A 20 -15.49 -2.32 3.47
CA ARG A 20 -16.26 -1.60 2.44
C ARG A 20 -16.34 -0.10 2.70
N THR A 21 -16.53 0.30 3.95
CA THR A 21 -16.56 1.70 4.35
C THR A 21 -15.21 2.36 4.09
N SER A 22 -14.13 1.73 4.56
CA SER A 22 -12.76 2.21 4.36
C SER A 22 -12.38 2.27 2.89
N LEU A 23 -12.80 1.28 2.08
CA LEU A 23 -12.61 1.30 0.63
C LEU A 23 -13.31 2.50 -0.02
N SER A 24 -14.57 2.75 0.34
CA SER A 24 -15.33 3.88 -0.22
C SER A 24 -14.68 5.23 0.11
N LEU A 25 -14.15 5.36 1.33
CA LEU A 25 -13.37 6.54 1.74
C LEU A 25 -12.06 6.64 0.94
N ALA A 26 -11.35 5.54 0.78
CA ALA A 26 -10.11 5.49 0.02
C ALA A 26 -10.33 5.90 -1.45
N ASP A 27 -11.38 5.36 -2.06
CA ASP A 27 -11.75 5.62 -3.46
C ASP A 27 -12.12 7.07 -3.71
N SER A 28 -12.58 7.77 -2.66
CA SER A 28 -12.87 9.20 -2.71
C SER A 28 -11.64 10.08 -2.45
N ALA A 29 -10.69 9.59 -1.64
CA ALA A 29 -9.56 10.40 -1.15
C ALA A 29 -8.27 10.24 -1.96
N ILE A 30 -7.90 9.02 -2.37
CA ILE A 30 -6.61 8.75 -3.00
C ILE A 30 -6.54 9.25 -4.45
N PRO A 31 -7.55 9.06 -5.32
CA PRO A 31 -7.49 9.55 -6.70
C PRO A 31 -7.22 11.06 -6.85
N PRO A 32 -7.89 11.98 -6.11
CA PRO A 32 -7.56 13.41 -6.23
C PRO A 32 -6.16 13.75 -5.71
N ILE A 33 -5.65 13.01 -4.70
CA ILE A 33 -4.26 13.17 -4.25
C ILE A 33 -3.29 12.76 -5.36
N ASN A 34 -3.52 11.61 -6.00
CA ASN A 34 -2.67 11.14 -7.09
C ASN A 34 -2.68 12.11 -8.27
N ALA A 35 -3.82 12.71 -8.60
CA ALA A 35 -3.89 13.75 -9.62
C ALA A 35 -3.00 14.97 -9.28
N GLN A 36 -3.00 15.43 -8.02
CA GLN A 36 -2.11 16.52 -7.59
C GLN A 36 -0.64 16.11 -7.63
N LEU A 37 -0.32 14.87 -7.28
CA LEU A 37 1.04 14.32 -7.39
C LEU A 37 1.50 14.27 -8.86
N ASP A 38 0.63 13.88 -9.78
CA ASP A 38 0.95 13.88 -11.21
C ASP A 38 1.16 15.31 -11.75
N GLU A 39 0.38 16.29 -11.29
CA GLU A 39 0.63 17.71 -11.59
C GLU A 39 2.00 18.18 -11.07
N LEU A 40 2.39 17.80 -9.85
CA LEU A 40 3.72 18.10 -9.31
C LEU A 40 4.82 17.42 -10.14
N ALA A 41 4.61 16.18 -10.56
CA ALA A 41 5.54 15.48 -11.45
C ALA A 41 5.72 16.22 -12.77
N ALA A 42 4.63 16.71 -13.38
CA ALA A 42 4.67 17.50 -14.60
C ALA A 42 5.42 18.83 -14.45
N MET A 43 5.54 19.37 -13.23
CA MET A 43 6.36 20.54 -12.91
C MET A 43 7.86 20.23 -12.72
N GLY A 44 8.27 18.96 -12.89
CA GLY A 44 9.66 18.53 -12.81
C GLY A 44 10.00 17.70 -11.55
N LEU A 45 8.99 17.25 -10.80
CA LEU A 45 9.18 16.41 -9.63
C LEU A 45 8.88 14.93 -9.93
N ASP A 46 9.75 14.28 -10.70
CA ASP A 46 9.48 12.99 -11.36
C ASP A 46 10.46 11.86 -10.99
N ASN A 47 11.30 12.09 -9.97
CA ASN A 47 12.32 11.14 -9.53
C ASN A 47 12.34 10.98 -8.00
N LEU A 48 11.19 10.64 -7.42
CA LEU A 48 11.06 10.35 -5.99
C LEU A 48 10.40 9.00 -5.78
N GLU A 49 10.98 8.23 -4.86
CA GLU A 49 10.46 6.94 -4.43
C GLU A 49 10.47 6.93 -2.89
N LEU A 50 9.29 6.90 -2.28
CA LEU A 50 9.11 6.82 -0.84
C LEU A 50 8.48 5.50 -0.46
N GLU A 51 9.15 4.81 0.44
CA GLU A 51 8.68 3.55 0.99
C GLU A 51 7.77 3.79 2.20
N GLY A 52 6.68 3.03 2.25
CA GLY A 52 5.74 2.98 3.36
C GLY A 52 5.70 1.61 4.05
N PRO A 53 4.92 1.49 5.13
CA PRO A 53 4.84 0.26 5.90
C PRO A 53 4.12 -0.86 5.14
N LEU A 54 4.33 -2.11 5.60
CA LEU A 54 3.55 -3.27 5.19
C LEU A 54 2.06 -3.04 5.46
N VAL A 55 1.25 -3.25 4.42
CA VAL A 55 -0.21 -3.03 4.43
C VAL A 55 -0.95 -4.36 4.54
N TYR A 56 -0.54 -5.35 3.76
CA TYR A 56 -1.24 -6.63 3.66
C TYR A 56 -0.31 -7.74 3.20
N SER A 57 -0.55 -8.97 3.65
CA SER A 57 0.13 -10.16 3.15
C SER A 57 -0.87 -11.29 2.98
N ARG A 58 -0.69 -12.09 1.92
CA ARG A 58 -1.49 -13.29 1.66
C ARG A 58 -0.63 -14.36 0.99
N THR A 59 -1.16 -15.59 0.88
CA THR A 59 -0.59 -16.62 0.01
C THR A 59 -0.72 -16.20 -1.46
N ALA A 60 0.27 -16.55 -2.27
CA ALA A 60 0.31 -16.23 -3.70
C ALA A 60 -0.75 -17.01 -4.49
N GLY A 61 -1.09 -18.22 -4.04
CA GLY A 61 -2.12 -19.10 -4.61
C GLY A 61 -3.50 -18.99 -3.95
N PHE A 62 -4.52 -19.48 -4.67
CA PHE A 62 -5.90 -19.67 -4.19
C PHE A 62 -6.07 -20.95 -3.36
N SER A 63 -5.12 -21.88 -3.41
CA SER A 63 -5.13 -23.14 -2.66
C SER A 63 -3.97 -23.15 -1.65
N PRO A 64 -4.24 -23.49 -0.38
CA PRO A 64 -3.21 -23.61 0.66
C PRO A 64 -2.34 -24.87 0.54
N ASP A 65 -2.55 -25.73 -0.46
CA ASP A 65 -2.06 -27.11 -0.35
C ASP A 65 -0.65 -27.36 -0.92
N PHE A 66 -0.06 -26.50 -1.76
CA PHE A 66 1.23 -26.85 -2.40
C PHE A 66 2.17 -25.68 -2.76
N ASP A 67 1.78 -24.42 -2.54
CA ASP A 67 2.66 -23.27 -2.74
C ASP A 67 2.50 -22.27 -1.59
N ASP A 68 3.39 -22.41 -0.60
CA ASP A 68 3.47 -21.53 0.57
C ASP A 68 4.06 -20.14 0.23
N ALA A 69 4.37 -19.86 -1.05
CA ALA A 69 4.83 -18.56 -1.46
C ALA A 69 3.82 -17.50 -1.01
N ARG A 70 4.30 -16.53 -0.22
CA ARG A 70 3.49 -15.41 0.26
C ARG A 70 3.84 -14.18 -0.54
N VAL A 71 2.82 -13.37 -0.80
CA VAL A 71 2.99 -12.02 -1.35
C VAL A 71 2.76 -11.00 -0.25
N VAL A 72 3.52 -9.91 -0.33
CA VAL A 72 3.49 -8.79 0.60
C VAL A 72 3.22 -7.51 -0.19
N TYR A 73 2.26 -6.73 0.30
CA TYR A 73 1.94 -5.40 -0.18
C TYR A 73 2.41 -4.38 0.85
N ALA A 74 3.29 -3.47 0.45
CA ALA A 74 3.72 -2.35 1.29
C ALA A 74 3.29 -1.02 0.64
N ALA A 75 2.86 -0.04 1.44
CA ALA A 75 2.47 1.25 0.90
C ALA A 75 3.66 1.93 0.23
N ALA A 76 3.43 2.70 -0.82
CA ALA A 76 4.49 3.45 -1.47
C ALA A 76 3.94 4.73 -2.10
N LEU A 77 4.80 5.73 -2.23
CA LEU A 77 4.57 6.92 -3.03
C LEU A 77 5.70 7.03 -4.04
N ILE A 78 5.37 6.96 -5.33
CA ILE A 78 6.35 7.17 -6.40
C ILE A 78 5.93 8.38 -7.25
N MET A 79 6.92 9.05 -7.83
CA MET A 79 6.70 10.15 -8.75
C MET A 79 7.42 9.85 -10.07
N PRO A 80 6.74 9.92 -11.22
CA PRO A 80 5.28 9.99 -11.38
C PRO A 80 4.60 8.67 -10.95
N GLY A 81 3.30 8.71 -10.65
CA GLY A 81 2.49 7.51 -10.36
C GLY A 81 1.69 7.55 -9.06
N GLY A 82 2.05 8.45 -8.14
CA GLY A 82 1.31 8.78 -6.93
C GLY A 82 1.42 7.74 -5.81
N LEU A 83 0.39 7.71 -4.96
CA LEU A 83 0.21 6.72 -3.91
C LEU A 83 -0.30 5.39 -4.50
N GLY A 84 0.29 4.30 -4.03
CA GLY A 84 -0.06 2.94 -4.39
C GLY A 84 0.59 1.96 -3.41
N CYS A 85 0.95 0.78 -3.89
CA CYS A 85 1.73 -0.17 -3.10
C CYS A 85 2.86 -0.77 -3.92
N THR A 86 3.80 -1.41 -3.25
CA THR A 86 4.77 -2.32 -3.86
C THR A 86 4.38 -3.77 -3.58
N LEU A 87 4.62 -4.62 -4.56
CA LEU A 87 4.40 -6.06 -4.47
C LEU A 87 5.74 -6.81 -4.32
N TRP A 88 5.81 -7.64 -3.29
CA TRP A 88 7.00 -8.43 -2.97
C TRP A 88 6.65 -9.90 -2.77
N GLY A 89 7.60 -10.79 -3.06
CA GLY A 89 7.61 -12.10 -2.41
C GLY A 89 7.93 -11.94 -0.92
N ALA A 90 7.36 -12.77 -0.05
CA ALA A 90 7.58 -12.64 1.39
C ALA A 90 9.03 -12.90 1.80
N ASP A 91 9.67 -13.90 1.19
CA ASP A 91 11.08 -14.20 1.45
C ASP A 91 11.97 -13.05 0.99
N GLU A 92 11.68 -12.50 -0.19
CA GLU A 92 12.38 -11.33 -0.73
C GLU A 92 12.20 -10.09 0.18
N HIS A 93 10.98 -9.84 0.65
CA HIS A 93 10.72 -8.76 1.59
C HIS A 93 11.41 -9.00 2.94
N ALA A 94 11.45 -10.25 3.42
CA ALA A 94 12.08 -10.59 4.69
C ALA A 94 13.60 -10.51 4.64
N GLU A 95 14.23 -10.98 3.57
CA GLU A 95 15.67 -10.85 3.32
C GLU A 95 16.06 -9.37 3.30
N ARG A 96 15.28 -8.56 2.58
CA ARG A 96 15.54 -7.14 2.41
C ARG A 96 15.38 -6.32 3.69
N TYR A 97 14.32 -6.53 4.45
CA TYR A 97 14.01 -5.71 5.64
C TYR A 97 14.41 -6.40 6.96
N GLY A 98 14.96 -7.61 6.88
CA GLY A 98 15.54 -8.36 8.00
C GLY A 98 17.05 -8.11 8.19
N GLU A 99 17.76 -7.66 7.15
CA GLU A 99 19.19 -7.34 7.21
C GLU A 99 19.45 -5.82 7.23
N SER A 100 20.40 -5.38 8.06
CA SER A 100 20.65 -3.97 8.37
C SER A 100 21.27 -3.12 7.24
N HIS A 101 21.58 -3.70 6.07
CA HIS A 101 22.42 -3.07 5.05
C HIS A 101 21.90 -3.24 3.61
N CYS A 102 20.64 -2.93 3.37
CA CYS A 102 20.10 -2.92 2.01
C CYS A 102 20.28 -1.55 1.33
N GLU A 103 20.75 -1.57 0.08
CA GLU A 103 20.72 -0.42 -0.82
C GLU A 103 19.26 0.09 -0.96
N PRO A 104 19.01 1.38 -1.24
CA PRO A 104 17.65 1.91 -1.44
C PRO A 104 16.88 1.09 -2.48
N PRO A 105 15.61 0.72 -2.24
CA PRO A 105 14.86 -0.11 -3.17
C PRO A 105 14.54 0.64 -4.46
N HIS A 106 14.68 -0.04 -5.60
CA HIS A 106 14.01 0.35 -6.84
C HIS A 106 12.52 -0.01 -6.71
N LEU A 107 11.73 0.85 -6.06
CA LEU A 107 10.31 0.63 -5.80
C LEU A 107 9.50 0.67 -7.09
N ARG A 108 9.93 1.46 -8.09
CA ARG A 108 9.21 1.69 -9.35
C ARG A 108 8.88 0.41 -10.11
N GLU A 109 9.80 -0.56 -10.17
CA GLU A 109 9.59 -1.84 -10.87
C GLU A 109 8.53 -2.72 -10.20
N ARG A 110 8.32 -2.52 -8.89
CA ARG A 110 7.41 -3.29 -8.04
C ARG A 110 6.10 -2.55 -7.78
N PHE A 111 5.99 -1.33 -8.27
CA PHE A 111 4.88 -0.44 -7.95
C PHE A 111 3.60 -0.87 -8.65
N VAL A 112 2.54 -0.95 -7.87
CA VAL A 112 1.18 -1.18 -8.29
C VAL A 112 0.40 0.10 -8.02
N HIS A 113 -0.09 0.71 -9.09
CA HIS A 113 -0.95 1.89 -9.01
C HIS A 113 -2.23 1.59 -8.22
N TYR A 114 -2.72 2.60 -7.51
CA TYR A 114 -3.87 2.51 -6.63
C TYR A 114 -5.10 1.80 -7.24
N ASP A 115 -5.41 2.07 -8.50
CA ASP A 115 -6.54 1.51 -9.23
C ASP A 115 -6.43 -0.01 -9.44
N LYS A 116 -5.20 -0.53 -9.53
CA LYS A 116 -4.87 -1.95 -9.70
C LYS A 116 -4.66 -2.69 -8.38
N CYS A 117 -4.60 -1.97 -7.26
CA CYS A 117 -4.45 -2.57 -5.94
C CYS A 117 -5.69 -3.42 -5.56
N PRO A 118 -5.50 -4.55 -4.88
CA PRO A 118 -6.62 -5.30 -4.30
C PRO A 118 -7.47 -4.44 -3.36
N PRO A 119 -8.79 -4.69 -3.23
CA PRO A 119 -9.69 -3.87 -2.41
C PRO A 119 -9.22 -3.68 -0.96
N ILE A 120 -8.69 -4.73 -0.33
CA ILE A 120 -8.18 -4.65 1.05
C ILE A 120 -6.95 -3.73 1.16
N VAL A 121 -6.08 -3.72 0.15
CA VAL A 121 -4.91 -2.83 0.10
C VAL A 121 -5.39 -1.40 -0.10
N ARG A 122 -6.32 -1.17 -1.05
CA ARG A 122 -6.92 0.16 -1.28
C ARG A 122 -7.58 0.72 -0.03
N ALA A 123 -8.33 -0.10 0.70
CA ALA A 123 -9.00 0.29 1.93
C ALA A 123 -8.03 0.69 3.05
N ALA A 124 -6.82 0.14 3.06
CA ALA A 124 -5.82 0.38 4.11
C ALA A 124 -4.84 1.53 3.77
N LEU A 125 -4.63 1.84 2.49
CA LEU A 125 -3.72 2.91 2.05
C LEU A 125 -3.98 4.30 2.68
N PRO A 126 -5.22 4.76 2.91
CA PRO A 126 -5.47 6.06 3.54
C PRO A 126 -4.84 6.22 4.93
N ALA A 127 -4.65 5.13 5.67
CA ALA A 127 -4.00 5.18 6.99
C ALA A 127 -2.50 5.54 6.89
N HIS A 128 -1.89 5.32 5.72
CA HIS A 128 -0.45 5.52 5.50
C HIS A 128 -0.13 6.72 4.61
N ALA A 129 -1.10 7.17 3.79
CA ALA A 129 -0.95 8.31 2.90
C ALA A 129 -0.47 9.60 3.61
N PRO A 130 -0.99 10.00 4.79
CA PRO A 130 -0.54 11.22 5.46
C PRO A 130 0.96 11.21 5.78
N LYS A 131 1.50 10.07 6.25
CA LYS A 131 2.93 9.95 6.58
C LYS A 131 3.80 10.11 5.33
N LEU A 132 3.43 9.44 4.24
CA LEU A 132 4.16 9.51 2.97
C LEU A 132 4.11 10.91 2.36
N LEU A 133 2.95 11.57 2.42
CA LEU A 133 2.79 12.96 1.96
C LEU A 133 3.59 13.95 2.81
N VAL A 134 3.65 13.77 4.14
CA VAL A 134 4.49 14.61 5.00
C VAL A 134 5.97 14.42 4.66
N GLN A 135 6.43 13.19 4.43
CA GLN A 135 7.80 12.92 4.02
C GLN A 135 8.13 13.57 2.67
N LEU A 136 7.22 13.46 1.69
CA LEU A 136 7.31 14.15 0.40
C LEU A 136 7.49 15.66 0.60
N LEU A 137 6.60 16.29 1.38
CA LEU A 137 6.64 17.74 1.62
C LEU A 137 7.93 18.17 2.36
N GLN A 138 8.43 17.34 3.28
CA GLN A 138 9.69 17.61 3.99
C GLN A 138 10.89 17.59 3.04
N SER A 139 10.91 16.71 2.04
CA SER A 139 11.93 16.69 0.99
C SER A 139 12.01 18.02 0.21
N PHE A 140 10.93 18.81 0.18
CA PHE A 140 10.88 20.13 -0.48
C PHE A 140 11.02 21.33 0.45
N SER A 141 10.99 21.14 1.76
CA SER A 141 11.17 22.24 2.71
C SER A 141 12.52 22.99 2.58
N VAL A 142 13.48 22.39 1.86
CA VAL A 142 14.75 23.01 1.46
C VAL A 142 14.59 24.08 0.36
N LEU A 143 13.57 23.99 -0.50
CA LEU A 143 13.30 24.93 -1.60
C LEU A 143 12.60 26.22 -1.13
N THR A 144 12.03 26.23 0.07
CA THR A 144 11.30 27.37 0.65
C THR A 144 12.11 28.14 1.70
N ARG A 145 13.43 27.92 1.78
CA ARG A 145 14.34 28.68 2.65
C ARG A 145 15.13 29.73 1.88
#